data_AF-A0A3B9Y739-F1
#
_entry.id   AF-A0A3B9Y739-F1
#
_cell.length_a   1.000
_cell.length_b   1.000
_cell.length_c   1.000
_cell.angle_alpha   90.00
_cell.angle_beta   90.00
_cell.angle_gamma   90.00
#
_symmetry.space_group_name_H-M   'P 1'
#
loop_
_entity.id
_entity.type
_entity.pdbx_description
1 polymer ?
#
loop_
_entity_poly.entity_id
_entity_poly.type
_entity_poly.pdbx_seq_one_letter_code
_entity_poly.pdbx_strand_id
1 'polypeptide(L)'
;LLSLVRSGLVIDLHNLFAETLQMAAGAFVLRKLYKDMFRWGYAKRLRLAIVLDEAHRLAKDVTLPKLMKEGRKFGISVIVASQGMGDFHPDVLSNAG
;
A
#
# COMPACT_ATOMS: atom_id res chain seq x y z
N LEU A 1 10.76 6.67 6.35
CA LEU A 1 9.39 6.46 6.88
C LEU A 1 9.34 5.46 8.04
N LEU A 2 10.06 4.34 7.97
CA LEU A 2 10.00 3.25 8.96
C LEU A 2 10.10 3.70 10.44
N SER A 3 10.94 4.69 10.76
CA SER A 3 11.06 5.23 12.13
C SER A 3 9.78 5.93 12.61
N LEU A 4 9.05 6.60 11.72
CA LEU A 4 7.78 7.28 12.01
C LEU A 4 6.61 6.30 12.17
N VAL A 5 6.69 5.12 11.56
CA VAL A 5 5.60 4.11 11.58
C VAL A 5 5.73 3.13 12.75
N ARG A 6 6.79 3.21 13.57
CA ARG A 6 7.02 2.28 14.69
C ARG A 6 5.89 2.24 15.72
N SER A 7 5.15 3.34 15.88
CA SER A 7 3.97 3.47 16.75
C SER A 7 2.64 3.36 15.99
N GLY A 8 2.68 3.03 14.70
CA GLY A 8 1.55 3.19 13.79
C GLY A 8 1.46 4.62 13.25
N LEU A 9 0.95 4.75 12.02
CA LEU A 9 0.68 6.03 11.36
C LEU A 9 -0.62 5.90 10.58
N VAL A 10 -1.55 6.82 10.82
CA VAL A 10 -2.77 6.96 10.02
C VAL A 10 -2.58 8.14 9.09
N ILE A 11 -2.82 7.93 7.80
CA ILE A 11 -2.85 8.99 6.79
C ILE A 11 -4.32 9.16 6.40
N ASP A 12 -4.97 10.16 6.98
CA ASP A 12 -6.35 10.48 6.62
C ASP A 12 -6.38 11.35 5.35
N LEU A 13 -7.01 10.83 4.30
CA LEU A 13 -7.15 11.50 3.01
C LEU A 13 -8.57 12.02 2.77
N HIS A 14 -9.53 11.75 3.66
CA HIS A 14 -10.94 12.09 3.45
C HIS A 14 -11.17 13.59 3.28
N ASN A 15 -10.40 14.41 4.00
CA ASN A 15 -10.55 15.87 4.00
C ASN A 15 -9.91 16.57 2.78
N LEU A 16 -9.31 15.82 1.85
CA LEU A 16 -8.79 16.40 0.62
C LEU A 16 -9.95 16.67 -0.34
N PHE A 17 -10.11 17.95 -0.72
CA PHE A 17 -11.22 18.47 -1.53
C PHE A 17 -11.40 17.84 -2.92
N ALA A 18 -10.38 17.16 -3.45
CA ALA A 18 -10.40 16.55 -4.77
C ALA A 18 -10.01 15.07 -4.72
N GLU A 19 -10.82 14.21 -5.34
CA GLU A 19 -10.54 12.77 -5.46
C GLU A 19 -9.18 12.50 -6.13
N THR A 20 -8.83 13.29 -7.15
CA THR A 20 -7.52 13.20 -7.80
C THR A 20 -6.37 13.48 -6.84
N LEU A 21 -6.56 14.38 -5.88
CA LEU A 21 -5.55 14.69 -4.86
C LEU A 21 -5.44 13.55 -3.83
N GLN A 22 -6.57 12.95 -3.44
CA GLN A 22 -6.59 11.73 -2.61
C GLN A 22 -5.80 10.60 -3.28
N MET A 23 -6.08 10.33 -4.55
CA MET A 23 -5.37 9.31 -5.31
C MET A 23 -3.88 9.63 -5.47
N ALA A 24 -3.52 10.88 -5.79
CA ALA A 24 -2.13 11.29 -5.93
C ALA A 24 -1.35 11.16 -4.62
N ALA A 25 -1.95 11.54 -3.49
CA ALA A 25 -1.35 11.41 -2.17
C ALA A 25 -1.14 9.94 -1.79
N GLY A 26 -2.17 9.08 -1.97
CA GLY A 26 -2.06 7.65 -1.70
C GLY A 26 -1.01 6.97 -2.58
N ALA A 27 -1.04 7.22 -3.89
CA ALA A 27 -0.05 6.70 -4.83
C ALA A 27 1.38 7.17 -4.49
N PHE A 28 1.55 8.44 -4.09
CA PHE A 28 2.85 8.96 -3.66
C PHE A 28 3.39 8.21 -2.45
N VAL A 29 2.56 7.96 -1.43
CA VAL A 29 2.95 7.20 -0.24
C VAL A 29 3.34 5.78 -0.62
N LEU A 30 2.55 5.09 -1.43
CA LEU A 30 2.85 3.74 -1.90
C LEU A 30 4.17 3.67 -2.67
N ARG A 31 4.41 4.61 -3.60
CA ARG A 31 5.67 4.71 -4.36
C ARG A 31 6.87 4.97 -3.46
N LYS A 32 6.70 5.82 -2.43
CA LYS A 32 7.75 6.08 -1.45
C LYS A 32 8.07 4.84 -0.64
N LEU A 33 7.06 4.12 -0.13
CA LEU A 33 7.23 2.87 0.60
C LEU A 33 7.91 1.80 -0.25
N TYR A 34 7.48 1.64 -1.50
CA TYR A 34 8.09 0.71 -2.45
C TYR A 34 9.57 1.03 -2.71
N LYS A 35 9.96 2.30 -2.86
CA LYS A 35 11.37 2.68 -2.99
C LYS A 35 12.16 2.49 -1.70
N ASP A 36 11.58 2.87 -0.56
CA ASP A 36 12.24 2.77 0.74
C ASP A 36 12.50 1.30 1.14
N MET A 37 11.61 0.37 0.77
CA MET A 37 11.75 -1.05 1.16
C MET A 37 13.06 -1.68 0.68
N PHE A 38 13.54 -1.31 -0.51
CA PHE A 38 14.82 -1.79 -1.02
C PHE A 38 16.00 -1.32 -0.15
N ARG A 39 15.92 -0.10 0.40
CA ARG A 39 16.94 0.44 1.31
C ARG A 39 16.91 -0.24 2.68
N TRP A 40 15.80 -0.84 3.07
CA TRP A 40 15.68 -1.60 4.32
C TRP A 40 16.30 -3.00 4.23
N GLY A 41 16.57 -3.48 3.02
CA GLY A 41 17.06 -4.84 2.77
C GLY A 41 16.06 -5.93 3.13
N TYR A 42 16.41 -7.18 2.83
CA TYR A 42 15.55 -8.34 3.12
C TYR A 42 15.21 -8.46 4.62
N ALA A 43 14.03 -9.01 4.90
CA ALA A 43 13.55 -9.23 6.27
C ALA A 43 13.04 -10.65 6.46
N LYS A 44 13.35 -11.24 7.62
CA LYS A 44 12.77 -12.53 8.05
C LYS A 44 11.53 -12.36 8.94
N ARG A 45 11.17 -11.12 9.28
CA ARG A 45 10.03 -10.77 10.14
C ARG A 45 9.23 -9.63 9.52
N LEU A 46 7.96 -9.55 9.88
CA LEU A 46 7.11 -8.41 9.54
C LEU A 46 7.70 -7.12 10.14
N ARG A 47 7.79 -6.08 9.31
CA ARG A 47 8.28 -4.73 9.66
C ARG A 47 7.19 -3.69 9.52
N LEU A 48 6.31 -3.87 8.54
CA LEU A 48 5.26 -2.92 8.21
C LEU A 48 4.03 -3.66 7.68
N ALA A 49 2.88 -3.42 8.30
CA ALA A 49 1.58 -3.74 7.73
C ALA A 49 0.99 -2.45 7.15
N ILE A 50 0.55 -2.50 5.90
CA ILE A 50 -0.13 -1.39 5.22
C ILE A 50 -1.59 -1.78 5.11
N VAL A 51 -2.48 -0.95 5.66
CA VAL A 51 -3.92 -1.12 5.55
C VAL A 51 -4.44 -0.05 4.61
N LEU A 52 -5.06 -0.47 3.51
CA LEU A 52 -5.69 0.42 2.54
C LEU A 52 -7.20 0.21 2.62
N ASP A 53 -7.88 1.22 3.15
CA ASP A 53 -9.33 1.32 3.05
C ASP A 53 -9.72 1.91 1.68
N GLU A 54 -10.83 1.46 1.12
CA GLU A 54 -11.27 1.77 -0.25
C GLU A 54 -10.17 1.59 -1.31
N ALA A 55 -9.46 0.46 -1.23
CA ALA A 55 -8.29 0.16 -2.05
C ALA A 55 -8.56 0.16 -3.57
N HIS A 56 -9.81 0.00 -4.00
CA HIS A 56 -10.20 0.08 -5.42
C HIS A 56 -9.80 1.41 -6.07
N ARG A 57 -9.82 2.52 -5.32
CA ARG A 57 -9.38 3.84 -5.82
C ARG A 57 -7.89 3.83 -6.18
N LEU A 58 -7.10 3.08 -5.43
CA LEU A 58 -5.65 2.91 -5.63
C LEU A 58 -5.30 1.67 -6.46
N ALA A 59 -6.25 0.79 -6.77
CA ALA A 59 -6.02 -0.45 -7.53
C ALA A 59 -5.52 -0.20 -8.96
N LYS A 60 -5.78 1.00 -9.50
CA LYS A 60 -5.25 1.46 -10.80
C LYS A 60 -3.79 1.90 -10.73
N ASP A 61 -3.22 2.15 -9.54
CA ASP A 61 -1.81 2.47 -9.41
C ASP A 61 -0.95 1.21 -9.50
N VAL A 62 -0.01 1.22 -10.44
CA VAL A 62 0.89 0.10 -10.75
C VAL A 62 1.83 -0.29 -9.60
N THR A 63 1.94 0.53 -8.55
CA THR A 63 2.80 0.24 -7.41
C THR A 63 2.15 -0.74 -6.45
N LEU A 64 0.82 -0.70 -6.28
CA LEU A 64 0.13 -1.58 -5.33
C LEU A 64 0.37 -3.07 -5.65
N PRO A 65 0.17 -3.56 -6.90
CA PRO A 65 0.49 -4.95 -7.24
C PRO A 65 1.96 -5.32 -7.02
N LYS A 66 2.90 -4.41 -7.34
CA LYS A 66 4.34 -4.63 -7.12
C LYS A 66 4.67 -4.77 -5.64
N LEU A 67 4.07 -3.93 -4.81
CA LEU A 67 4.25 -3.96 -3.37
C LEU A 67 3.69 -5.25 -2.76
N MET A 68 2.54 -5.73 -3.23
CA MET A 68 1.98 -7.02 -2.80
C MET A 68 2.88 -8.20 -3.22
N LYS A 69 3.39 -8.18 -4.46
CA LYS A 69 4.24 -9.24 -5.00
C LYS A 69 5.64 -9.29 -4.37
N GLU A 70 6.28 -8.13 -4.17
CA GLU A 70 7.69 -8.05 -3.77
C GLU A 70 7.87 -7.72 -2.29
N GLY A 71 6.92 -6.99 -1.70
CA GLY A 71 7.02 -6.44 -0.34
C GLY A 71 7.24 -7.50 0.74
N ARG A 72 6.73 -8.72 0.55
CA ARG A 72 6.95 -9.86 1.45
C ARG A 72 8.44 -10.12 1.71
N LYS A 73 9.29 -9.99 0.69
CA LYS A 73 10.75 -10.18 0.81
C LYS A 73 11.39 -9.18 1.78
N PHE A 74 10.78 -8.01 1.91
CA PHE A 74 11.26 -6.89 2.72
C PHE A 74 10.51 -6.74 4.05
N GLY A 75 9.64 -7.71 4.39
CA GLY A 75 8.86 -7.70 5.62
C GLY A 75 7.66 -6.77 5.58
N ILE A 76 7.08 -6.54 4.39
CA ILE A 76 5.86 -5.77 4.22
C ILE A 76 4.68 -6.72 4.00
N SER A 77 3.57 -6.46 4.69
CA SER A 77 2.26 -7.06 4.41
C SER A 77 1.30 -5.95 3.99
N VAL A 78 0.41 -6.25 3.05
CA VAL A 78 -0.60 -5.32 2.53
C VAL A 78 -1.97 -5.93 2.76
N ILE A 79 -2.84 -5.17 3.41
CA ILE A 79 -4.22 -5.51 3.68
C ILE A 79 -5.06 -4.50 2.92
N VAL A 80 -5.95 -5.00 2.06
CA VAL A 80 -6.82 -4.18 1.23
C VAL A 80 -8.28 -4.46 1.61
N ALA A 81 -9.05 -3.40 1.81
CA ALA A 81 -10.50 -3.44 1.98
C ALA A 81 -11.17 -2.72 0.80
N SER A 82 -12.22 -3.32 0.26
CA SER A 82 -13.09 -2.71 -0.75
C SER A 82 -14.50 -3.31 -0.66
N GLN A 83 -15.49 -2.59 -1.19
CA GLN A 83 -16.90 -2.96 -1.09
C GLN A 83 -17.29 -4.15 -1.98
N GLY A 84 -16.56 -4.42 -3.07
CA GLY A 84 -16.77 -5.58 -3.94
C GLY A 84 -15.49 -6.19 -4.52
N MET A 85 -15.54 -7.49 -4.86
CA MET A 85 -14.40 -8.19 -5.48
C MET A 85 -14.10 -7.72 -6.90
N GLY A 86 -15.10 -7.21 -7.62
CA GLY A 86 -14.97 -6.68 -8.99
C GLY A 86 -14.19 -5.36 -9.06
N ASP A 87 -13.95 -4.72 -7.93
CA ASP A 87 -13.29 -3.42 -7.86
C ASP A 87 -11.76 -3.54 -7.80
N PHE A 88 -11.24 -4.77 -7.70
CA PHE A 88 -9.81 -5.05 -7.63
C PHE A 88 -9.19 -5.34 -8.99
N HIS A 89 -7.98 -4.83 -9.20
CA HIS A 89 -7.17 -5.23 -10.36
C HIS A 89 -6.85 -6.74 -10.27
N PRO A 90 -6.88 -7.51 -11.37
CA PRO A 90 -6.58 -8.94 -11.36
C PRO A 90 -5.24 -9.30 -10.70
N ASP A 91 -4.23 -8.43 -10.89
CA ASP A 91 -2.92 -8.60 -10.25
C ASP A 91 -2.96 -8.44 -8.71
N VAL A 92 -3.89 -7.66 -8.17
CA VAL A 92 -4.07 -7.56 -6.71
C VAL A 92 -4.63 -8.88 -6.19
N LEU A 93 -5.66 -9.41 -6.87
CA LEU A 93 -6.30 -10.67 -6.48
C LEU A 93 -5.35 -11.87 -6.59
N SER A 94 -4.51 -11.93 -7.63
CA SER A 94 -3.56 -13.03 -7.82
C SER A 94 -2.40 -13.03 -6.82
N ASN A 95 -2.12 -11.90 -6.18
CA ASN A 95 -1.09 -11.77 -5.14
C ASN A 95 -1.67 -11.77 -3.72
N ALA A 96 -3.00 -11.95 -3.56
CA ALA A 96 -3.63 -12.13 -2.26
C ALA A 96 -3.44 -13.58 -1.78
N GLY A 97 -2.72 -13.77 -0.67
CA GLY A 97 -2.43 -15.07 -0.07
C GLY A 97 -1.56 -14.98 1.17
#